data_AF-A0A1D8PCP8-F1
#
_entry.id   AF-A0A1D8PCP8-F1
#
_cell.length_a   1.000
_cell.length_b   1.000
_cell.length_c   1.000
_cell.angle_alpha   90.00
_cell.angle_beta   90.00
_cell.angle_gamma   90.00
#
_symmetry.space_group_name_H-M   'P 1'
#
loop_
_entity.id
_entity.type
_entity.pdbx_description
1 polymer ?
#
loop_
_entity_poly.entity_id
_entity_poly.type
_entity_poly.pdbx_seq_one_letter_code
_entity_poly.pdbx_strand_id
1 'polypeptide(L)'
;MFSFGMEGPRRTKRKEKIKRCWRKKKKLNRKIHPFRSNEIYLTIPPLKMLRFTRTTAWKLRSIPIATIQYRQFTYSTICYQLKTLTPSLGINNTIESNIPSETNRLAKTGTRFWKKGEVKFNNETQKYEIQLDGKTLRTPLGFPLELPINKKQLAYLIAHEWTHLPDIKVKSSTLPLTALATRAIDLSQQHLSDLKTEKAEEMLALEDIKLQMLRYLDTDTCLIFATNKECDGKLRKRQEEIYRPLINEFNEFFTIYAHNKNLIPRQKSIELKYLDCETDGLRGNKQDETTQLVVLDWLNQLPIYDLIALEKTILTTKSFLCGITLLRSNVNDIETLKELYQFNKNSIDEDYYHKTLEELVELGNLETIYQTEEWGEVEDTHDVDKHDWLRNLASAALVCHHN
;
A
#
# COMPACT_ATOMS: atom_id res chain seq x y z
N MET A 1 16.30 7.73 -38.72
CA MET A 1 14.92 8.23 -38.60
C MET A 1 14.70 8.53 -37.12
N PHE A 2 14.87 9.78 -36.70
CA PHE A 2 14.82 10.19 -35.29
C PHE A 2 13.36 10.29 -34.84
N SER A 3 12.93 9.42 -33.93
CA SER A 3 11.69 9.63 -33.18
C SER A 3 12.03 9.75 -31.71
N PHE A 4 12.17 11.00 -31.27
CA PHE A 4 12.18 11.38 -29.86
C PHE A 4 10.79 11.08 -29.27
N GLY A 5 10.69 10.02 -28.45
CA GLY A 5 9.50 9.74 -27.65
C GLY A 5 9.36 10.75 -26.52
N MET A 6 8.40 11.68 -26.65
CA MET A 6 8.10 12.72 -25.68
C MET A 6 7.58 12.11 -24.37
N GLU A 7 8.33 12.28 -23.28
CA GLU A 7 7.90 11.89 -21.92
C GLU A 7 6.70 12.73 -21.46
N GLY A 8 5.62 12.06 -21.04
CA GLY A 8 4.37 12.69 -20.62
C GLY A 8 4.46 13.55 -19.34
N PRO A 9 3.67 14.65 -19.25
CA PRO A 9 3.89 15.77 -18.32
C PRO A 9 3.67 15.49 -16.83
N ARG A 10 3.09 14.35 -16.41
CA ARG A 10 2.86 14.04 -14.99
C ARG A 10 4.04 13.29 -14.33
N ARG A 11 4.71 12.37 -15.04
CA ARG A 11 5.86 11.61 -14.51
C ARG A 11 7.17 12.42 -14.60
N THR A 12 7.32 13.24 -15.64
CA THR A 12 8.40 14.23 -15.73
C THR A 12 8.37 15.19 -14.55
N LYS A 13 7.20 15.67 -14.14
CA LYS A 13 7.07 16.52 -12.93
C LYS A 13 7.58 15.85 -11.66
N ARG A 14 7.36 14.54 -11.43
CA ARG A 14 7.85 13.83 -10.23
C ARG A 14 9.36 13.57 -10.31
N LYS A 15 9.88 13.06 -11.44
CA LYS A 15 11.33 12.87 -11.68
C LYS A 15 12.10 14.19 -11.58
N GLU A 16 11.54 15.28 -12.12
CA GLU A 16 12.14 16.60 -12.10
C GLU A 16 12.05 17.25 -10.71
N LYS A 17 10.99 17.01 -9.94
CA LYS A 17 10.90 17.41 -8.52
C LYS A 17 11.97 16.73 -7.68
N ILE A 18 12.21 15.42 -7.86
CA ILE A 18 13.27 14.67 -7.16
C ILE A 18 14.66 15.20 -7.59
N LYS A 19 14.95 15.32 -8.89
CA LYS A 19 16.22 15.89 -9.38
C LYS A 19 16.44 17.34 -8.90
N ARG A 20 15.37 18.14 -8.77
CA ARG A 20 15.44 19.54 -8.28
C ARG A 20 15.69 19.59 -6.77
N CYS A 21 15.10 18.71 -5.98
CA CYS A 21 15.46 18.52 -4.57
C CYS A 21 16.94 18.17 -4.43
N TRP A 22 17.44 17.23 -5.23
CA TRP A 22 18.85 16.86 -5.27
C TRP A 22 19.78 18.03 -5.65
N ARG A 23 19.45 18.81 -6.69
CA ARG A 23 20.23 19.99 -7.09
C ARG A 23 20.21 21.09 -6.02
N LYS A 24 19.09 21.29 -5.32
CA LYS A 24 19.00 22.24 -4.20
C LYS A 24 19.84 21.77 -3.00
N LYS A 25 19.77 20.49 -2.63
CA LYS A 25 20.53 19.92 -1.49
C LYS A 25 22.04 19.91 -1.77
N LYS A 26 22.49 19.57 -3.00
CA LYS A 26 23.91 19.73 -3.41
C LYS A 26 24.40 21.19 -3.36
N LYS A 27 23.57 22.17 -3.71
CA LYS A 27 23.92 23.61 -3.57
C LYS A 27 23.98 24.05 -2.10
N LEU A 28 23.11 23.50 -1.24
CA LEU A 28 23.13 23.79 0.19
C LEU A 28 24.38 23.19 0.84
N ASN A 29 24.73 21.93 0.54
CA ASN A 29 25.95 21.29 1.05
C ASN A 29 27.23 21.98 0.57
N ARG A 30 27.24 22.60 -0.62
CA ARG A 30 28.38 23.42 -1.08
C ARG A 30 28.52 24.76 -0.34
N LYS A 31 27.50 25.23 0.39
CA LYS A 31 27.56 26.44 1.22
C LYS A 31 27.98 26.17 2.66
N ILE A 32 28.10 24.90 3.06
CA ILE A 32 28.61 24.52 4.37
C ILE A 32 30.13 24.41 4.22
N HIS A 33 30.82 25.47 4.59
CA HIS A 33 32.29 25.52 4.62
C HIS A 33 32.81 24.50 5.66
N PRO A 34 33.66 23.54 5.27
CA PRO A 34 34.42 22.77 6.23
C PRO A 34 35.57 23.63 6.76
N PHE A 35 35.66 23.65 8.09
CA PHE A 35 36.69 24.31 8.87
C PHE A 35 37.97 23.45 8.84
N ARG A 36 39.13 24.12 8.74
CA ARG A 36 40.52 23.63 8.92
C ARG A 36 41.10 22.76 7.81
N SER A 37 42.39 22.80 7.49
CA SER A 37 43.48 23.78 7.65
C SER A 37 44.67 23.16 6.93
N ASN A 38 45.39 23.97 6.14
CA ASN A 38 46.77 23.82 5.69
C ASN A 38 47.20 22.47 5.07
N GLU A 39 47.40 22.48 3.76
CA GLU A 39 48.70 22.08 3.21
C GLU A 39 48.95 22.81 1.89
N ILE A 40 50.12 23.44 1.83
CA ILE A 40 50.64 24.31 0.77
C ILE A 40 51.64 23.47 -0.02
N TYR A 41 51.40 23.23 -1.32
CA TYR A 41 52.49 23.02 -2.29
C TYR A 41 52.08 23.52 -3.68
N LEU A 42 52.54 24.74 -3.96
CA LEU A 42 53.37 25.14 -5.11
C LEU A 42 53.01 24.68 -6.54
N THR A 43 52.53 25.67 -7.31
CA THR A 43 53.02 26.16 -8.64
C THR A 43 53.18 25.21 -9.83
N ILE A 44 52.55 25.57 -10.98
CA ILE A 44 53.15 25.87 -12.31
C ILE A 44 52.03 26.21 -13.34
N PRO A 45 52.27 27.05 -14.39
CA PRO A 45 51.28 27.80 -15.18
C PRO A 45 51.12 27.22 -16.63
N PRO A 46 50.77 27.99 -17.70
CA PRO A 46 49.48 28.60 -18.03
C PRO A 46 48.96 28.29 -19.47
N LEU A 47 47.78 28.83 -19.79
CA LEU A 47 47.36 29.44 -21.09
C LEU A 47 47.29 28.60 -22.39
N LYS A 48 46.08 28.51 -22.96
CA LYS A 48 45.67 28.85 -24.36
C LYS A 48 44.25 28.33 -24.60
N MET A 49 43.21 29.16 -24.66
CA MET A 49 42.71 29.97 -25.79
C MET A 49 42.51 29.21 -27.11
N LEU A 50 41.24 28.97 -27.48
CA LEU A 50 40.68 28.78 -28.84
C LEU A 50 39.15 28.89 -28.71
N ARG A 51 38.49 30.04 -28.89
CA ARG A 51 38.18 30.85 -30.10
C ARG A 51 37.27 30.19 -31.15
N PHE A 52 36.09 30.82 -31.29
CA PHE A 52 35.22 30.98 -32.48
C PHE A 52 34.54 29.71 -33.03
N THR A 53 33.23 29.72 -33.30
CA THR A 53 32.60 30.54 -34.34
C THR A 53 31.15 30.94 -34.05
N ARG A 54 30.79 32.13 -34.52
CA ARG A 54 29.43 32.67 -34.67
C ARG A 54 28.83 32.15 -35.98
N THR A 55 27.57 31.74 -35.98
CA THR A 55 26.71 31.76 -37.18
C THR A 55 25.28 32.18 -36.83
N THR A 56 24.97 33.44 -37.20
CA THR A 56 23.73 33.98 -37.82
C THR A 56 22.41 33.24 -37.52
N ALA A 57 21.51 33.78 -36.69
CA ALA A 57 20.56 34.87 -37.00
C ALA A 57 19.74 34.64 -38.29
N TRP A 58 18.61 33.93 -38.17
CA TRP A 58 17.49 34.03 -39.09
C TRP A 58 16.25 34.56 -38.36
N LYS A 59 15.70 35.63 -38.92
CA LYS A 59 14.62 36.45 -38.39
C LYS A 59 13.27 35.73 -38.42
N LEU A 60 12.56 35.87 -37.30
CA LEU A 60 11.14 36.16 -37.16
C LEU A 60 10.34 36.33 -38.47
N ARG A 61 9.33 35.48 -38.65
CA ARG A 61 8.05 35.86 -39.25
C ARG A 61 6.94 35.61 -38.23
N SER A 62 6.37 36.72 -37.78
CA SER A 62 5.11 36.84 -37.06
C SER A 62 3.93 36.45 -37.96
N ILE A 63 3.06 35.55 -37.48
CA ILE A 63 1.64 35.50 -37.89
C ILE A 63 0.83 35.20 -36.62
N PRO A 64 -0.16 36.04 -36.26
CA PRO A 64 -1.03 35.81 -35.13
C PRO A 64 -2.16 34.86 -35.56
N ILE A 65 -2.40 33.78 -34.81
CA ILE A 65 -3.63 33.00 -34.94
C ILE A 65 -4.36 33.12 -33.63
N ALA A 66 -5.53 33.74 -33.74
CA ALA A 66 -6.45 34.06 -32.68
C ALA A 66 -6.69 32.88 -31.73
N THR A 67 -6.88 33.25 -30.47
CA THR A 67 -7.42 32.43 -29.38
C THR A 67 -8.68 31.71 -29.86
N ILE A 68 -8.53 30.47 -30.34
CA ILE A 68 -9.65 29.59 -30.63
C ILE A 68 -10.26 29.25 -29.27
N GLN A 69 -11.36 29.93 -28.94
CA GLN A 69 -12.29 29.52 -27.91
C GLN A 69 -12.67 28.07 -28.19
N TYR A 70 -12.10 27.13 -27.43
CA TYR A 70 -12.64 25.78 -27.39
C TYR A 70 -14.03 25.89 -26.74
N ARG A 71 -15.03 25.89 -27.63
CA ARG A 71 -16.44 25.71 -27.38
C ARG A 71 -16.63 24.73 -26.22
N GLN A 72 -17.39 25.19 -25.24
CA GLN A 72 -18.01 24.40 -24.21
C GLN A 72 -18.69 23.19 -24.87
N PHE A 73 -18.06 22.03 -24.81
CA PHE A 73 -18.75 20.78 -25.06
C PHE A 73 -19.70 20.60 -23.87
N THR A 74 -20.97 20.91 -24.13
CA THR A 74 -22.12 20.55 -23.30
C THR A 74 -22.19 19.02 -23.22
N TYR A 75 -21.41 18.44 -22.32
CA TYR A 75 -21.59 17.05 -21.87
C TYR A 75 -22.68 17.03 -20.78
N SER A 76 -23.91 17.38 -21.15
CA SER A 76 -25.10 17.12 -20.31
C SER A 76 -25.60 15.68 -20.44
N THR A 77 -24.84 14.76 -21.05
CA THR A 77 -25.28 13.37 -21.25
C THR A 77 -24.26 12.30 -20.83
N ILE A 78 -23.18 12.66 -20.13
CA ILE A 78 -22.31 11.68 -19.44
C ILE A 78 -22.35 11.85 -17.90
N CYS A 79 -23.19 12.76 -17.39
CA CYS A 79 -23.35 12.99 -15.94
C CYS A 79 -24.19 11.94 -15.18
N TYR A 80 -24.47 10.76 -15.75
CA TYR A 80 -25.29 9.75 -15.05
C TYR A 80 -24.61 8.50 -14.52
N GLN A 81 -23.29 8.26 -14.69
CA GLN A 81 -22.68 7.05 -14.09
C GLN A 81 -21.26 7.15 -13.49
N LEU A 82 -20.74 8.34 -13.17
CA LEU A 82 -19.49 8.46 -12.39
C LEU A 82 -19.63 9.36 -11.15
N LYS A 83 -20.78 9.27 -10.46
CA LYS A 83 -20.98 9.91 -9.16
C LYS A 83 -20.25 9.20 -8.00
N THR A 84 -19.55 8.11 -8.24
CA THR A 84 -18.63 7.54 -7.25
C THR A 84 -17.20 8.03 -7.56
N LEU A 85 -16.92 9.29 -7.20
CA LEU A 85 -15.57 9.61 -6.73
C LEU A 85 -15.37 8.78 -5.46
N THR A 86 -15.00 7.51 -5.62
CA THR A 86 -14.61 6.69 -4.48
C THR A 86 -13.43 7.39 -3.81
N PRO A 87 -13.49 7.72 -2.51
CA PRO A 87 -12.31 8.22 -1.82
C PRO A 87 -11.18 7.22 -2.02
N SER A 88 -9.99 7.72 -2.32
CA SER A 88 -8.80 6.88 -2.44
C SER A 88 -8.62 6.08 -1.14
N LEU A 89 -8.47 4.76 -1.25
CA LEU A 89 -8.04 3.91 -0.13
C LEU A 89 -6.93 4.57 0.70
N GLY A 90 -7.08 4.55 2.02
CA GLY A 90 -6.07 5.01 2.98
C GLY A 90 -6.30 6.40 3.58
N ILE A 91 -7.25 7.19 3.08
CA ILE A 91 -7.73 8.37 3.80
C ILE A 91 -8.84 7.91 4.78
N ASN A 92 -8.45 7.54 5.99
CA ASN A 92 -9.40 7.31 7.08
C ASN A 92 -9.95 8.66 7.56
N ASN A 93 -10.97 9.18 6.88
CA ASN A 93 -11.76 10.33 7.37
C ASN A 93 -12.72 9.93 8.50
N THR A 94 -12.85 8.64 8.82
CA THR A 94 -13.74 8.08 9.85
C THR A 94 -13.49 8.63 11.25
N ILE A 95 -12.38 9.32 11.50
CA ILE A 95 -11.97 9.80 12.82
C ILE A 95 -12.46 11.23 13.12
N GLU A 96 -12.90 11.99 12.11
CA GLU A 96 -13.61 13.26 12.36
C GLU A 96 -15.09 13.02 12.72
N SER A 97 -15.41 11.89 13.35
CA SER A 97 -16.77 11.63 13.82
C SER A 97 -17.05 12.41 15.11
N ASN A 98 -18.22 13.05 15.21
CA ASN A 98 -18.65 13.70 16.45
C ASN A 98 -19.11 12.70 17.54
N ILE A 99 -18.85 11.40 17.35
CA ILE A 99 -19.23 10.36 18.33
C ILE A 99 -18.31 10.48 19.56
N PRO A 100 -18.84 10.38 20.79
CA PRO A 100 -18.03 10.33 22.00
C PRO A 100 -17.34 8.95 22.11
N SER A 101 -16.39 8.68 21.21
CA SER A 101 -15.46 7.56 21.34
C SER A 101 -14.25 8.00 22.17
N GLU A 102 -13.61 7.05 22.84
CA GLU A 102 -12.40 7.34 23.61
C GLU A 102 -11.23 7.75 22.69
N THR A 103 -11.20 7.29 21.44
CA THR A 103 -10.28 7.78 20.41
C THR A 103 -10.49 9.27 20.11
N ASN A 104 -11.74 9.71 19.97
CA ASN A 104 -12.06 11.12 19.71
C ASN A 104 -11.80 11.99 20.94
N ARG A 105 -12.10 11.48 22.14
CA ARG A 105 -11.79 12.16 23.41
C ARG A 105 -10.28 12.32 23.59
N LEU A 106 -9.51 11.30 23.28
CA LEU A 106 -8.05 11.31 23.34
C LEU A 106 -7.46 12.30 22.32
N ALA A 107 -7.95 12.30 21.08
CA ALA A 107 -7.52 13.24 20.05
C ALA A 107 -7.79 14.71 20.43
N LYS A 108 -8.93 14.97 21.10
CA LYS A 108 -9.32 16.31 21.58
C LYS A 108 -8.53 16.77 22.80
N THR A 109 -8.38 15.90 23.80
CA THR A 109 -7.79 16.26 25.11
C THR A 109 -6.27 16.22 25.06
N GLY A 110 -5.69 15.32 24.25
CA GLY A 110 -4.25 15.14 24.11
C GLY A 110 -3.56 14.47 25.31
N THR A 111 -4.31 14.07 26.35
CA THR A 111 -3.82 13.40 27.55
C THR A 111 -4.61 12.11 27.80
N ARG A 112 -3.96 11.07 28.34
CA ARG A 112 -4.66 9.87 28.80
C ARG A 112 -5.60 10.21 29.96
N PHE A 113 -6.73 9.51 30.04
CA PHE A 113 -7.70 9.67 31.14
C PHE A 113 -8.09 8.32 31.75
N TRP A 114 -7.34 7.26 31.44
CA TRP A 114 -7.50 5.91 32.00
C TRP A 114 -6.17 5.46 32.62
N LYS A 115 -6.22 4.45 33.50
CA LYS A 115 -5.02 3.87 34.11
C LYS A 115 -4.58 2.59 33.40
N LYS A 116 -5.53 1.74 33.01
CA LYS A 116 -5.23 0.42 32.46
C LYS A 116 -6.24 0.01 31.39
N GLY A 117 -5.74 -0.61 30.32
CA GLY A 117 -6.54 -1.38 29.37
C GLY A 117 -6.68 -2.81 29.86
N GLU A 118 -7.91 -3.32 29.89
CA GLU A 118 -8.23 -4.67 30.32
C GLU A 118 -9.08 -5.39 29.27
N VAL A 119 -9.01 -6.72 29.28
CA VAL A 119 -9.85 -7.56 28.42
C VAL A 119 -10.82 -8.31 29.33
N LYS A 120 -12.12 -8.16 29.06
CA LYS A 120 -13.18 -8.90 29.75
C LYS A 120 -13.85 -9.85 28.76
N PHE A 121 -13.96 -11.12 29.11
CA PHE A 121 -14.74 -12.06 28.32
C PHE A 121 -16.22 -11.94 28.70
N ASN A 122 -17.08 -11.70 27.72
CA ASN A 122 -18.51 -11.68 27.90
C ASN A 122 -19.09 -13.06 27.56
N ASN A 123 -19.59 -13.76 28.59
CA ASN A 123 -20.14 -15.11 28.46
C ASN A 123 -21.43 -15.15 27.64
N GLU A 124 -22.19 -14.05 27.58
CA GLU A 124 -23.46 -14.00 26.84
C GLU A 124 -23.21 -13.86 25.33
N THR A 125 -22.29 -12.99 24.94
CA THR A 125 -21.97 -12.74 23.53
C THR A 125 -20.84 -13.63 22.99
N GLN A 126 -20.12 -14.35 23.86
CA GLN A 126 -18.92 -15.13 23.54
C GLN A 126 -17.82 -14.29 22.87
N LYS A 127 -17.68 -13.03 23.29
CA LYS A 127 -16.70 -12.07 22.76
C LYS A 127 -15.82 -11.48 23.86
N TYR A 128 -14.64 -11.04 23.45
CA TYR A 128 -13.70 -10.31 24.28
C TYR A 128 -13.93 -8.80 24.14
N GLU A 129 -14.36 -8.17 25.21
CA GLU A 129 -14.53 -6.72 25.29
C GLU A 129 -13.22 -6.06 25.74
N ILE A 130 -12.75 -5.07 24.99
CA ILE A 130 -11.61 -4.25 25.39
C ILE A 130 -12.15 -3.08 26.22
N GLN A 131 -11.68 -2.95 27.46
CA GLN A 131 -12.17 -1.97 28.41
C GLN A 131 -11.06 -1.04 28.92
N LEU A 132 -11.40 0.22 29.16
CA LEU A 132 -10.59 1.20 29.89
C LEU A 132 -11.26 1.48 31.23
N ASP A 133 -10.56 1.19 32.34
CA ASP A 133 -11.09 1.37 33.71
C ASP A 133 -12.53 0.83 33.88
N GLY A 134 -12.82 -0.33 33.28
CA GLY A 134 -14.13 -1.00 33.33
C GLY A 134 -15.17 -0.57 32.28
N LYS A 135 -14.84 0.38 31.40
CA LYS A 135 -15.73 0.83 30.31
C LYS A 135 -15.28 0.28 28.97
N THR A 136 -16.17 -0.40 28.26
CA THR A 136 -15.89 -0.92 26.91
C THR A 136 -15.63 0.21 25.93
N LEU A 137 -14.50 0.10 25.22
CA LEU A 137 -14.12 1.01 24.15
C LEU A 137 -15.16 0.99 23.03
N ARG A 138 -15.24 2.09 22.28
CA ARG A 138 -16.15 2.20 21.14
C ARG A 138 -15.40 2.44 19.84
N THR A 139 -15.89 1.84 18.76
CA THR A 139 -15.44 2.11 17.40
C THR A 139 -15.82 3.53 16.97
N PRO A 140 -15.24 4.06 15.87
CA PRO A 140 -15.63 5.35 15.31
C PRO A 140 -17.11 5.49 14.95
N LEU A 141 -17.80 4.38 14.65
CA LEU A 141 -19.26 4.33 14.42
C LEU A 141 -20.08 4.11 15.71
N GLY A 142 -19.42 3.97 16.86
CA GLY A 142 -20.07 3.89 18.17
C GLY A 142 -20.41 2.47 18.63
N PHE A 143 -20.00 1.43 17.90
CA PHE A 143 -20.15 0.03 18.29
C PHE A 143 -19.17 -0.33 19.41
N PRO A 144 -19.48 -1.30 20.29
CA PRO A 144 -18.52 -1.80 21.26
C PRO A 144 -17.30 -2.44 20.56
N LEU A 145 -16.10 -2.14 21.05
CA LEU A 145 -14.86 -2.79 20.60
C LEU A 145 -14.77 -4.17 21.24
N GLU A 146 -15.46 -5.12 20.62
CA GLU A 146 -15.54 -6.51 21.02
C GLU A 146 -15.00 -7.44 19.92
N LEU A 147 -14.15 -8.39 20.29
CA LEU A 147 -13.53 -9.34 19.37
C LEU A 147 -14.08 -10.75 19.55
N PRO A 148 -14.18 -11.55 18.47
CA PRO A 148 -14.67 -12.91 18.55
C PRO A 148 -13.73 -13.83 19.36
N ILE A 149 -14.24 -15.00 19.78
CA ILE A 149 -13.53 -15.94 20.63
C ILE A 149 -12.17 -16.37 20.08
N ASN A 150 -12.01 -16.46 18.75
CA ASN A 150 -10.79 -16.82 18.04
C ASN A 150 -9.77 -15.65 17.91
N LYS A 151 -10.03 -14.48 18.51
CA LYS A 151 -9.17 -13.28 18.49
C LYS A 151 -8.81 -12.78 19.90
N LYS A 152 -8.67 -13.70 20.85
CA LYS A 152 -8.24 -13.46 22.25
C LYS A 152 -6.87 -12.77 22.29
N GLN A 153 -5.87 -13.31 21.58
CA GLN A 153 -4.52 -12.75 21.60
C GLN A 153 -4.53 -11.29 21.11
N LEU A 154 -5.25 -11.02 20.01
CA LEU A 154 -5.45 -9.67 19.49
C LEU A 154 -6.13 -8.75 20.52
N ALA A 155 -7.13 -9.23 21.26
CA ALA A 155 -7.78 -8.44 22.31
C ALA A 155 -6.80 -7.98 23.40
N TYR A 156 -5.91 -8.88 23.86
CA TYR A 156 -4.88 -8.54 24.83
C TYR A 156 -3.83 -7.58 24.26
N LEU A 157 -3.44 -7.75 22.99
CA LEU A 157 -2.51 -6.83 22.33
C LEU A 157 -3.11 -5.43 22.17
N ILE A 158 -4.39 -5.32 21.86
CA ILE A 158 -5.09 -4.02 21.83
C ILE A 158 -5.16 -3.41 23.23
N ALA A 159 -5.55 -4.17 24.26
CA ALA A 159 -5.55 -3.65 25.63
C ALA A 159 -4.14 -3.18 26.06
N HIS A 160 -3.09 -3.90 25.64
CA HIS A 160 -1.70 -3.51 25.86
C HIS A 160 -1.33 -2.23 25.09
N GLU A 161 -1.77 -2.10 23.83
CA GLU A 161 -1.62 -0.91 22.99
C GLU A 161 -2.17 0.33 23.72
N TRP A 162 -3.38 0.24 24.28
CA TRP A 162 -3.99 1.32 25.05
C TRP A 162 -3.34 1.59 26.41
N THR A 163 -2.79 0.57 27.07
CA THR A 163 -2.15 0.71 28.38
C THR A 163 -0.84 1.50 28.30
N HIS A 164 -0.09 1.35 27.20
CA HIS A 164 1.24 1.93 27.04
C HIS A 164 1.28 3.12 26.07
N LEU A 165 0.14 3.74 25.78
CA LEU A 165 0.12 4.97 24.99
C LEU A 165 0.90 6.08 25.71
N PRO A 166 1.83 6.76 25.01
CA PRO A 166 2.51 7.91 25.59
C PRO A 166 1.54 9.07 25.82
N ASP A 167 1.81 9.89 26.84
CA ASP A 167 1.01 11.08 27.19
C ASP A 167 1.01 12.19 26.12
N ILE A 168 1.78 12.01 25.04
CA ILE A 168 1.87 12.95 23.92
C ILE A 168 0.65 12.76 23.01
N LYS A 169 0.06 13.88 22.55
CA LYS A 169 -1.04 13.94 21.54
C LYS A 169 -1.04 12.73 20.62
N VAL A 170 -1.87 11.75 20.97
CA VAL A 170 -1.96 10.47 20.27
C VAL A 170 -2.51 10.75 18.87
N LYS A 171 -1.67 10.57 17.85
CA LYS A 171 -2.11 10.58 16.45
C LYS A 171 -2.71 9.21 16.15
N SER A 172 -3.74 9.11 15.30
CA SER A 172 -4.31 7.82 14.88
C SER A 172 -3.26 6.78 14.43
N SER A 173 -2.13 7.25 13.86
CA SER A 173 -0.99 6.41 13.49
C SER A 173 -0.29 5.67 14.65
N THR A 174 -0.64 5.93 15.90
CA THR A 174 -0.06 5.25 17.08
C THR A 174 -0.91 4.09 17.58
N LEU A 175 -2.08 3.83 16.98
CA LEU A 175 -3.01 2.76 17.36
C LEU A 175 -3.26 1.78 16.19
N PRO A 176 -2.21 1.15 15.62
CA PRO A 176 -2.38 0.30 14.44
C PRO A 176 -3.31 -0.90 14.64
N LEU A 177 -3.29 -1.57 15.80
CA LEU A 177 -4.14 -2.75 16.03
C LEU A 177 -5.59 -2.34 16.27
N THR A 178 -5.81 -1.32 17.10
CA THR A 178 -7.15 -0.76 17.30
C THR A 178 -7.76 -0.26 15.99
N ALA A 179 -6.98 0.42 15.14
CA ALA A 179 -7.47 0.93 13.87
C ALA A 179 -7.96 -0.18 12.93
N LEU A 180 -7.24 -1.31 12.86
CA LEU A 180 -7.65 -2.45 12.04
C LEU A 180 -8.85 -3.20 12.64
N ALA A 181 -8.84 -3.44 13.95
CA ALA A 181 -9.95 -4.11 14.63
C ALA A 181 -11.26 -3.32 14.57
N THR A 182 -11.21 -2.01 14.85
CA THR A 182 -12.40 -1.14 14.75
C THR A 182 -12.93 -1.08 13.32
N ARG A 183 -12.04 -1.02 12.31
CA ARG A 183 -12.44 -1.06 10.90
C ARG A 183 -13.12 -2.37 10.53
N ALA A 184 -12.63 -3.52 11.02
CA ALA A 184 -13.27 -4.82 10.80
C ALA A 184 -14.67 -4.88 11.42
N ILE A 185 -14.82 -4.39 12.66
CA ILE A 185 -16.12 -4.35 13.35
C ILE A 185 -17.09 -3.43 12.59
N ASP A 186 -16.67 -2.20 12.26
CA ASP A 186 -17.50 -1.22 11.58
C ASP A 186 -18.01 -1.75 10.23
N LEU A 187 -17.14 -2.36 9.41
CA LEU A 187 -17.54 -2.98 8.15
C LEU A 187 -18.46 -4.18 8.35
N SER A 188 -18.21 -5.02 9.37
CA SER A 188 -19.07 -6.18 9.64
C SER A 188 -20.50 -5.76 10.04
N GLN A 189 -20.63 -4.70 10.85
CA GLN A 189 -21.92 -4.20 11.29
C GLN A 189 -22.67 -3.50 10.15
N GLN A 190 -21.96 -2.76 9.28
CA GLN A 190 -22.57 -2.17 8.08
C GLN A 190 -23.10 -3.24 7.12
N HIS A 191 -22.40 -4.36 6.97
CA HIS A 191 -22.86 -5.46 6.13
C HIS A 191 -24.08 -6.17 6.72
N LEU A 192 -24.16 -6.28 8.05
CA LEU A 192 -25.27 -6.95 8.75
C LEU A 192 -26.50 -6.07 8.97
N SER A 193 -26.33 -4.75 9.03
CA SER A 193 -27.43 -3.83 9.28
C SER A 193 -27.98 -3.25 7.97
N ASP A 194 -29.21 -3.62 7.62
CA ASP A 194 -30.01 -2.89 6.61
C ASP A 194 -30.24 -1.41 7.00
N LEU A 195 -29.94 -1.07 8.26
CA LEU A 195 -30.04 0.27 8.83
C LEU A 195 -28.90 1.14 8.33
N LYS A 196 -29.12 1.75 7.16
CA LYS A 196 -28.35 2.91 6.68
C LYS A 196 -28.48 4.06 7.67
N THR A 197 -27.61 4.08 8.68
CA THR A 197 -27.38 5.30 9.45
C THR A 197 -26.74 6.31 8.51
N GLU A 198 -27.10 7.61 8.58
CA GLU A 198 -26.51 8.66 7.73
C GLU A 198 -24.97 8.61 7.67
N LYS A 199 -24.32 8.19 8.77
CA LYS A 199 -22.86 8.04 8.86
C LYS A 199 -22.29 6.77 8.25
N ALA A 200 -23.10 5.71 8.13
CA ALA A 200 -22.68 4.49 7.42
C ALA A 200 -22.50 4.77 5.92
N GLU A 201 -23.23 5.75 5.37
CA GLU A 201 -23.12 6.16 3.96
C GLU A 201 -21.76 6.80 3.62
N GLU A 202 -21.00 7.29 4.60
CA GLU A 202 -19.67 7.86 4.39
C GLU A 202 -18.59 6.78 4.18
N MET A 203 -18.85 5.54 4.60
CA MET A 203 -17.93 4.43 4.42
C MET A 203 -18.16 3.74 3.06
N LEU A 204 -17.06 3.32 2.44
CA LEU A 204 -17.12 2.49 1.24
C LEU A 204 -17.77 1.15 1.58
N ALA A 205 -18.71 0.72 0.74
CA ALA A 205 -19.28 -0.61 0.82
C ALA A 205 -18.18 -1.69 0.70
N LEU A 206 -18.43 -2.86 1.29
CA LEU A 206 -17.47 -3.97 1.29
C LEU A 206 -17.09 -4.40 -0.13
N GLU A 207 -18.06 -4.41 -1.03
CA GLU A 207 -17.90 -4.71 -2.45
C GLU A 207 -17.02 -3.69 -3.15
N ASP A 208 -17.17 -2.40 -2.83
CA ASP A 208 -16.34 -1.33 -3.38
C ASP A 208 -14.89 -1.45 -2.90
N ILE A 209 -14.67 -1.84 -1.64
CA ILE A 209 -13.33 -2.09 -1.10
C ILE A 209 -12.65 -3.23 -1.86
N LYS A 210 -13.37 -4.34 -2.09
CA LYS A 210 -12.87 -5.48 -2.89
C LYS A 210 -12.51 -5.07 -4.31
N LEU A 211 -13.40 -4.33 -5.00
CA LEU A 211 -13.13 -3.82 -6.35
C LEU A 211 -11.94 -2.85 -6.37
N GLN A 212 -11.76 -2.05 -5.33
CA GLN A 212 -10.60 -1.15 -5.25
C GLN A 212 -9.29 -1.90 -4.99
N MET A 213 -9.29 -2.95 -4.16
CA MET A 213 -8.13 -3.83 -4.01
C MET A 213 -7.78 -4.52 -5.32
N LEU A 214 -8.79 -4.94 -6.09
CA LEU A 214 -8.61 -5.58 -7.39
C LEU A 214 -7.88 -4.69 -8.42
N ARG A 215 -8.02 -3.36 -8.31
CA ARG A 215 -7.25 -2.41 -9.14
C ARG A 215 -5.75 -2.45 -8.86
N TYR A 216 -5.33 -2.85 -7.66
CA TYR A 216 -3.91 -3.04 -7.37
C TYR A 216 -3.33 -4.26 -8.08
N LEU A 217 -4.15 -5.26 -8.46
CA LEU A 217 -3.66 -6.40 -9.24
C LEU A 217 -3.28 -6.00 -10.67
N ASP A 218 -3.97 -5.02 -11.26
CA ASP A 218 -3.60 -4.46 -12.57
C ASP A 218 -2.22 -3.77 -12.52
N THR A 219 -1.94 -3.06 -11.43
CA THR A 219 -0.71 -2.27 -11.23
C THR A 219 0.12 -2.78 -10.06
N ASP A 220 0.20 -4.10 -9.90
CA ASP A 220 0.88 -4.73 -8.77
C ASP A 220 2.38 -4.48 -8.87
N THR A 221 3.01 -3.99 -7.80
CA THR A 221 4.45 -3.70 -7.77
C THR A 221 5.30 -4.90 -8.17
N CYS A 222 4.90 -6.12 -7.78
CA CYS A 222 5.61 -7.35 -8.12
C CYS A 222 5.36 -7.84 -9.56
N LEU A 223 4.45 -7.20 -10.31
CA LEU A 223 4.18 -7.45 -11.73
C LEU A 223 4.82 -6.40 -12.64
N ILE A 224 5.64 -5.48 -12.12
CA ILE A 224 6.32 -4.46 -12.91
C ILE A 224 7.83 -4.70 -12.89
N PHE A 225 8.39 -4.94 -14.07
CA PHE A 225 9.77 -5.30 -14.30
C PHE A 225 10.54 -4.06 -14.82
N ALA A 226 11.55 -3.58 -14.07
CA ALA A 226 12.39 -2.39 -14.37
C ALA A 226 13.30 -2.58 -15.60
N THR A 227 13.88 -1.54 -16.21
CA THR A 227 14.77 -1.78 -17.37
C THR A 227 16.06 -2.52 -17.00
N ASN A 228 16.71 -3.19 -17.96
CA ASN A 228 17.94 -3.97 -17.71
C ASN A 228 19.12 -3.13 -17.20
N LYS A 229 19.07 -1.80 -17.38
CA LYS A 229 20.15 -0.86 -17.04
C LYS A 229 19.95 -0.21 -15.68
N GLU A 230 18.79 -0.34 -15.06
CA GLU A 230 18.53 0.27 -13.75
C GLU A 230 19.35 -0.39 -12.65
N CYS A 231 19.94 0.44 -11.77
CA CYS A 231 20.82 0.01 -10.68
C CYS A 231 21.89 -1.00 -11.15
N ASP A 232 22.58 -0.66 -12.25
CA ASP A 232 23.59 -1.50 -12.91
C ASP A 232 23.11 -2.93 -13.27
N GLY A 233 21.80 -3.09 -13.51
CA GLY A 233 21.16 -4.36 -13.81
C GLY A 233 20.92 -5.26 -12.58
N LYS A 234 21.38 -4.86 -11.38
CA LYS A 234 21.18 -5.63 -10.15
C LYS A 234 19.70 -5.74 -9.79
N LEU A 235 18.93 -4.66 -9.96
CA LEU A 235 17.50 -4.65 -9.68
C LEU A 235 16.74 -5.65 -10.55
N ARG A 236 16.91 -5.60 -11.87
CA ARG A 236 16.27 -6.56 -12.79
C ARG A 236 16.67 -7.99 -12.45
N LYS A 237 17.95 -8.26 -12.19
CA LYS A 237 18.42 -9.59 -11.79
C LYS A 237 17.66 -10.09 -10.56
N ARG A 238 17.54 -9.26 -9.52
CA ARG A 238 16.82 -9.64 -8.30
C ARG A 238 15.32 -9.82 -8.55
N GLN A 239 14.69 -8.96 -9.36
CA GLN A 239 13.29 -9.14 -9.77
C GLN A 239 13.06 -10.51 -10.43
N GLU A 240 13.94 -10.94 -11.34
CA GLU A 240 13.83 -12.27 -11.94
C GLU A 240 13.94 -13.38 -10.88
N GLU A 241 14.83 -13.24 -9.90
CA GLU A 241 15.02 -14.22 -8.83
C GLU A 241 13.81 -14.34 -7.87
N ILE A 242 13.15 -13.23 -7.53
CA ILE A 242 12.09 -13.24 -6.49
C ILE A 242 10.67 -13.02 -7.02
N TYR A 243 10.49 -12.25 -8.09
CA TYR A 243 9.15 -12.02 -8.64
C TYR A 243 8.70 -13.17 -9.56
N ARG A 244 9.60 -13.82 -10.33
CA ARG A 244 9.18 -14.96 -11.17
C ARG A 244 8.62 -16.13 -10.36
N PRO A 245 9.27 -16.59 -9.27
CA PRO A 245 8.70 -17.64 -8.45
C PRO A 245 7.38 -17.23 -7.79
N LEU A 246 7.26 -15.96 -7.34
CA LEU A 246 6.02 -15.42 -6.79
C LEU A 246 4.87 -15.43 -7.82
N ILE A 247 5.14 -15.01 -9.06
CA ILE A 247 4.14 -14.99 -10.14
C ILE A 247 3.71 -16.41 -10.49
N ASN A 248 4.67 -17.33 -10.60
CA ASN A 248 4.38 -18.74 -10.90
C ASN A 248 3.51 -19.37 -9.79
N GLU A 249 3.83 -19.10 -8.53
CA GLU A 249 3.04 -19.53 -7.37
C GLU A 249 1.58 -19.05 -7.49
N PHE A 250 1.37 -17.77 -7.80
CA PHE A 250 0.01 -17.24 -7.86
C PHE A 250 -0.75 -17.59 -9.15
N ASN A 251 -0.05 -17.83 -10.26
CA ASN A 251 -0.65 -18.42 -11.45
C ASN A 251 -1.22 -19.82 -11.14
N GLU A 252 -0.44 -20.66 -10.47
CA GLU A 252 -0.89 -21.98 -10.02
C GLU A 252 -2.05 -21.86 -9.03
N PHE A 253 -1.89 -21.04 -7.98
CA PHE A 253 -2.90 -20.81 -6.94
C PHE A 253 -4.26 -20.44 -7.54
N PHE A 254 -4.33 -19.42 -8.40
CA PHE A 254 -5.60 -19.00 -8.99
C PHE A 254 -6.13 -19.98 -10.03
N THR A 255 -5.25 -20.71 -10.73
CA THR A 255 -5.66 -21.78 -11.65
C THR A 255 -6.37 -22.90 -10.90
N ILE A 256 -5.78 -23.39 -9.81
CA ILE A 256 -6.37 -24.45 -8.99
C ILE A 256 -7.67 -23.98 -8.34
N TYR A 257 -7.70 -22.77 -7.79
CA TYR A 257 -8.93 -22.19 -7.23
C TYR A 257 -10.06 -22.16 -8.28
N ALA A 258 -9.77 -21.62 -9.46
CA ALA A 258 -10.74 -21.50 -10.54
C ALA A 258 -11.25 -22.86 -11.03
N HIS A 259 -10.41 -23.88 -11.07
CA HIS A 259 -10.84 -25.24 -11.38
C HIS A 259 -11.71 -25.85 -10.29
N ASN A 260 -11.33 -25.70 -9.02
CA ASN A 260 -12.10 -26.24 -7.89
C ASN A 260 -13.50 -25.62 -7.81
N LYS A 261 -13.64 -24.35 -8.19
CA LYS A 261 -14.93 -23.63 -8.27
C LYS A 261 -15.62 -23.71 -9.64
N ASN A 262 -15.06 -24.45 -10.60
CA ASN A 262 -15.56 -24.55 -11.98
C ASN A 262 -15.75 -23.19 -12.70
N LEU A 263 -14.91 -22.19 -12.39
CA LEU A 263 -14.95 -20.86 -12.98
C LEU A 263 -14.28 -20.80 -14.36
N ILE A 264 -13.38 -21.73 -14.66
CA ILE A 264 -12.71 -21.86 -15.96
C ILE A 264 -12.71 -23.31 -16.45
N PRO A 265 -12.71 -23.56 -17.78
CA PRO A 265 -12.54 -24.90 -18.35
C PRO A 265 -11.24 -25.55 -17.89
N ARG A 266 -11.23 -26.89 -17.71
CA ARG A 266 -10.08 -27.67 -17.23
C ARG A 266 -8.80 -27.50 -18.07
N GLN A 267 -8.93 -27.10 -19.33
CA GLN A 267 -7.81 -26.91 -20.28
C GLN A 267 -7.20 -25.51 -20.23
N LYS A 268 -7.83 -24.55 -19.51
CA LYS A 268 -7.33 -23.18 -19.38
C LYS A 268 -6.66 -22.98 -18.03
N SER A 269 -5.62 -22.16 -18.00
CA SER A 269 -4.96 -21.71 -16.77
C SER A 269 -5.12 -20.19 -16.61
N ILE A 270 -4.96 -19.72 -15.39
CA ILE A 270 -4.82 -18.31 -15.07
C ILE A 270 -3.35 -17.90 -15.26
N GLU A 271 -3.14 -16.82 -15.99
CA GLU A 271 -1.82 -16.21 -16.19
C GLU A 271 -1.90 -14.73 -15.83
N LEU A 272 -1.13 -14.33 -14.81
CA LEU A 272 -0.99 -12.96 -14.39
C LEU A 272 -0.13 -12.18 -15.39
N LYS A 273 -0.71 -11.13 -15.95
CA LYS A 273 -0.02 -10.20 -16.84
C LYS A 273 0.93 -9.31 -16.06
N TYR A 274 2.18 -9.31 -16.48
CA TYR A 274 3.21 -8.40 -16.00
C TYR A 274 3.58 -7.39 -17.10
N LEU A 275 4.23 -6.31 -16.69
CA LEU A 275 4.75 -5.27 -17.57
C LEU A 275 6.27 -5.27 -17.51
N ASP A 276 6.93 -5.50 -18.65
CA ASP A 276 8.36 -5.36 -18.76
C ASP A 276 8.73 -4.01 -19.38
N CYS A 277 9.29 -3.11 -18.58
CA CYS A 277 9.62 -1.75 -19.00
C CYS A 277 10.67 -1.67 -20.11
N GLU A 278 11.43 -2.75 -20.38
CA GLU A 278 12.38 -2.83 -21.50
C GLU A 278 11.67 -3.09 -22.83
N THR A 279 10.71 -4.02 -22.86
CA THR A 279 10.07 -4.50 -24.10
C THR A 279 8.71 -3.85 -24.38
N ASP A 280 7.95 -3.52 -23.33
CA ASP A 280 6.59 -2.97 -23.43
C ASP A 280 6.56 -1.44 -23.54
N GLY A 281 7.65 -0.77 -23.14
CA GLY A 281 7.73 0.68 -23.07
C GLY A 281 6.75 1.30 -22.06
N LEU A 282 6.27 2.51 -22.35
CA LEU A 282 5.41 3.30 -21.46
C LEU A 282 3.92 3.03 -21.70
N ARG A 283 3.46 1.82 -21.35
CA ARG A 283 2.03 1.46 -21.39
C ARG A 283 1.47 1.10 -20.00
N GLY A 284 0.15 1.07 -19.90
CA GLY A 284 -0.53 0.54 -18.71
C GLY A 284 -0.47 -1.00 -18.68
N ASN A 285 -0.62 -1.55 -17.48
CA ASN A 285 -0.85 -2.98 -17.27
C ASN A 285 -2.29 -3.20 -16.79
N LYS A 286 -2.89 -4.31 -17.23
CA LYS A 286 -4.24 -4.73 -16.85
C LYS A 286 -4.35 -6.25 -16.97
N GLN A 287 -4.95 -6.89 -15.99
CA GLN A 287 -5.28 -8.31 -16.04
C GLN A 287 -6.48 -8.58 -16.96
N ASP A 288 -6.61 -9.84 -17.38
CA ASP A 288 -7.79 -10.29 -18.13
C ASP A 288 -9.04 -10.32 -17.27
N GLU A 289 -10.20 -10.13 -17.90
CA GLU A 289 -11.49 -10.13 -17.22
C GLU A 289 -11.74 -11.46 -16.48
N THR A 290 -11.35 -12.59 -17.07
CA THR A 290 -11.43 -13.90 -16.41
C THR A 290 -10.59 -13.95 -15.14
N THR A 291 -9.34 -13.48 -15.18
CA THR A 291 -8.46 -13.41 -14.01
C THR A 291 -9.07 -12.52 -12.94
N GLN A 292 -9.58 -11.34 -13.31
CA GLN A 292 -10.21 -10.41 -12.38
C GLN A 292 -11.45 -11.01 -11.71
N LEU A 293 -12.29 -11.74 -12.45
CA LEU A 293 -13.47 -12.41 -11.90
C LEU A 293 -13.10 -13.55 -10.94
N VAL A 294 -12.10 -14.36 -11.28
CA VAL A 294 -11.61 -15.43 -10.40
C VAL A 294 -11.05 -14.87 -9.10
N VAL A 295 -10.23 -13.81 -9.17
CA VAL A 295 -9.66 -13.18 -7.99
C VAL A 295 -10.74 -12.50 -7.14
N LEU A 296 -11.73 -11.87 -7.78
CA LEU A 296 -12.87 -11.29 -7.08
C LEU A 296 -13.73 -12.35 -6.37
N ASP A 297 -13.97 -13.50 -7.01
CA ASP A 297 -14.66 -14.63 -6.39
C ASP A 297 -13.88 -15.14 -5.17
N TRP A 298 -12.56 -15.29 -5.27
CA TRP A 298 -11.71 -15.64 -4.13
C TRP A 298 -11.79 -14.60 -3.01
N LEU A 299 -11.69 -13.30 -3.34
CA LEU A 299 -11.83 -12.18 -2.40
C LEU A 299 -13.18 -12.21 -1.64
N ASN A 300 -14.23 -12.76 -2.26
CA ASN A 300 -15.54 -12.85 -1.62
C ASN A 300 -15.61 -13.90 -0.50
N GLN A 301 -14.66 -14.83 -0.45
CA GLN A 301 -14.61 -15.88 0.57
C GLN A 301 -13.87 -15.45 1.84
N LEU A 302 -13.15 -14.32 1.83
CA LEU A 302 -12.27 -13.94 2.93
C LEU A 302 -13.07 -13.52 4.18
N PRO A 303 -12.73 -14.05 5.36
CA PRO A 303 -13.20 -13.52 6.64
C PRO A 303 -12.85 -12.04 6.80
N ILE A 304 -13.69 -11.29 7.52
CA ILE A 304 -13.56 -9.81 7.59
C ILE A 304 -12.20 -9.33 8.13
N TYR A 305 -11.63 -10.01 9.13
CA TYR A 305 -10.32 -9.64 9.68
C TYR A 305 -9.19 -9.88 8.69
N ASP A 306 -9.28 -10.95 7.89
CA ASP A 306 -8.31 -11.28 6.86
C ASP A 306 -8.41 -10.29 5.70
N LEU A 307 -9.64 -9.90 5.32
CA LEU A 307 -9.87 -8.87 4.32
C LEU A 307 -9.26 -7.52 4.73
N ILE A 308 -9.37 -7.14 6.01
CA ILE A 308 -8.76 -5.90 6.53
C ILE A 308 -7.24 -6.01 6.59
N ALA A 309 -6.69 -7.16 6.97
CA ALA A 309 -5.25 -7.40 6.92
C ALA A 309 -4.72 -7.33 5.48
N LEU A 310 -5.46 -7.92 4.53
CA LEU A 310 -5.18 -7.84 3.10
C LEU A 310 -5.19 -6.39 2.62
N GLU A 311 -6.27 -5.65 2.87
CA GLU A 311 -6.40 -4.23 2.51
C GLU A 311 -5.21 -3.44 3.04
N LYS A 312 -4.90 -3.56 4.33
CA LYS A 312 -3.80 -2.83 4.96
C LYS A 312 -2.46 -3.15 4.32
N THR A 313 -2.22 -4.42 3.99
CA THR A 313 -0.99 -4.87 3.35
C THR A 313 -0.86 -4.30 1.95
N ILE A 314 -1.91 -4.43 1.13
CA ILE A 314 -1.95 -3.89 -0.24
C ILE A 314 -1.69 -2.39 -0.24
N LEU A 315 -2.27 -1.64 0.70
CA LEU A 315 -2.05 -0.20 0.77
C LEU A 315 -0.64 0.19 1.20
N THR A 316 0.00 -0.64 2.01
CA THR A 316 1.38 -0.43 2.45
C THR A 316 2.34 -0.77 1.30
N THR A 317 2.19 -1.94 0.71
CA THR A 317 3.13 -2.50 -0.28
C THR A 317 2.85 -2.08 -1.73
N LYS A 318 1.64 -1.58 -2.02
CA LYS A 318 1.14 -1.36 -3.38
C LYS A 318 1.19 -2.64 -4.22
N SER A 319 1.00 -3.80 -3.58
CA SER A 319 0.99 -5.11 -4.22
C SER A 319 -0.14 -5.97 -3.63
N PHE A 320 -1.02 -6.43 -4.51
CA PHE A 320 -2.03 -7.43 -4.24
C PHE A 320 -1.39 -8.77 -3.85
N LEU A 321 -0.36 -9.19 -4.56
CA LEU A 321 0.36 -10.44 -4.30
C LEU A 321 1.00 -10.45 -2.91
N CYS A 322 1.70 -9.37 -2.51
CA CYS A 322 2.20 -9.24 -1.14
C CYS A 322 1.08 -9.35 -0.09
N GLY A 323 -0.09 -8.80 -0.40
CA GLY A 323 -1.28 -8.90 0.43
C GLY A 323 -1.68 -10.34 0.71
N ILE A 324 -1.83 -11.15 -0.35
CA ILE A 324 -2.19 -12.56 -0.21
C ILE A 324 -1.07 -13.33 0.48
N THR A 325 0.18 -13.09 0.09
CA THR A 325 1.34 -13.73 0.73
C THR A 325 1.37 -13.50 2.24
N LEU A 326 1.01 -12.31 2.71
CA LEU A 326 0.91 -12.03 4.15
C LEU A 326 -0.15 -12.91 4.83
N LEU A 327 -1.35 -13.04 4.24
CA LEU A 327 -2.39 -13.93 4.78
C LEU A 327 -1.95 -15.38 4.80
N ARG A 328 -1.40 -15.88 3.68
CA ARG A 328 -0.88 -17.24 3.52
C ARG A 328 0.18 -17.60 4.57
N SER A 329 0.93 -16.60 5.03
CA SER A 329 2.05 -16.77 5.96
C SER A 329 1.66 -16.61 7.43
N ASN A 330 0.54 -15.94 7.75
CA ASN A 330 0.21 -15.51 9.12
C ASN A 330 -1.17 -15.94 9.63
N VAL A 331 -2.09 -16.37 8.75
CA VAL A 331 -3.26 -17.11 9.19
C VAL A 331 -2.77 -18.47 9.72
N ASN A 332 -3.22 -18.87 10.90
CA ASN A 332 -2.79 -20.10 11.57
C ASN A 332 -3.95 -21.09 11.82
N ASP A 333 -5.18 -20.72 11.47
CA ASP A 333 -6.29 -21.66 11.47
C ASP A 333 -6.10 -22.68 10.34
N ILE A 334 -5.93 -23.95 10.70
CA ILE A 334 -5.51 -25.02 9.78
C ILE A 334 -6.58 -25.29 8.71
N GLU A 335 -7.86 -25.22 9.09
CA GLU A 335 -8.99 -25.44 8.18
C GLU A 335 -9.04 -24.31 7.15
N THR A 336 -9.03 -23.05 7.62
CA THR A 336 -9.00 -21.86 6.76
C THR A 336 -7.78 -21.85 5.84
N LEU A 337 -6.59 -22.22 6.34
CA LEU A 337 -5.39 -22.34 5.51
C LEU A 337 -5.60 -23.35 4.38
N LYS A 338 -6.06 -24.56 4.69
CA LYS A 338 -6.27 -25.62 3.68
C LYS A 338 -7.33 -25.27 2.67
N GLU A 339 -8.38 -24.56 3.07
CA GLU A 339 -9.52 -24.26 2.19
C GLU A 339 -9.32 -23.00 1.35
N LEU A 340 -8.67 -21.96 1.88
CA LEU A 340 -8.63 -20.62 1.25
C LEU A 340 -7.24 -20.13 0.85
N TYR A 341 -6.18 -20.57 1.52
CA TYR A 341 -4.86 -19.93 1.40
C TYR A 341 -3.73 -20.85 0.94
N GLN A 342 -3.84 -22.15 1.15
CA GLN A 342 -2.81 -23.15 0.89
C GLN A 342 -3.38 -24.40 0.20
N PHE A 343 -4.57 -24.30 -0.41
CA PHE A 343 -5.22 -25.42 -1.12
C PHE A 343 -4.42 -25.95 -2.32
N ASN A 344 -3.44 -25.18 -2.82
CA ASN A 344 -2.52 -25.61 -3.87
C ASN A 344 -1.27 -26.34 -3.32
N LYS A 345 -1.15 -26.49 -2.00
CA LYS A 345 0.00 -27.10 -1.33
C LYS A 345 -0.42 -28.37 -0.58
N ASN A 346 0.51 -29.30 -0.41
CA ASN A 346 0.20 -30.64 0.10
C ASN A 346 0.45 -30.78 1.61
N SER A 347 1.47 -30.10 2.16
CA SER A 347 1.93 -30.30 3.54
C SER A 347 2.25 -28.97 4.24
N ILE A 348 1.81 -28.84 5.49
CA ILE A 348 1.98 -27.64 6.32
C ILE A 348 3.47 -27.34 6.58
N ASP A 349 4.24 -28.36 6.95
CA ASP A 349 5.62 -28.15 7.45
C ASP A 349 6.66 -28.07 6.33
N GLU A 350 6.36 -28.61 5.15
CA GLU A 350 7.35 -28.78 4.07
C GLU A 350 7.06 -27.94 2.83
N ASP A 351 5.79 -27.71 2.50
CA ASP A 351 5.37 -27.21 1.18
C ASP A 351 4.54 -25.92 1.24
N TYR A 352 4.03 -25.54 2.42
CA TYR A 352 3.24 -24.33 2.55
C TYR A 352 4.04 -23.10 2.16
N TYR A 353 3.42 -22.28 1.31
CA TYR A 353 4.06 -21.07 0.82
C TYR A 353 4.10 -20.04 1.94
N HIS A 354 5.29 -19.79 2.48
CA HIS A 354 5.52 -18.89 3.59
C HIS A 354 6.59 -17.84 3.24
N LYS A 355 6.36 -16.60 3.69
CA LYS A 355 7.32 -15.50 3.61
C LYS A 355 7.34 -14.72 4.92
N THR A 356 8.54 -14.36 5.38
CA THR A 356 8.69 -13.48 6.55
C THR A 356 8.28 -12.04 6.21
N LEU A 357 8.12 -11.21 7.24
CA LEU A 357 7.81 -9.79 7.04
C LEU A 357 8.95 -9.06 6.33
N GLU A 358 10.21 -9.42 6.59
CA GLU A 358 11.37 -8.86 5.92
C GLU A 358 11.38 -9.21 4.42
N GLU A 359 11.05 -10.46 4.08
CA GLU A 359 10.90 -10.87 2.68
C GLU A 359 9.73 -10.14 2.00
N LEU A 360 8.62 -9.90 2.70
CA LEU A 360 7.50 -9.09 2.19
C LEU A 360 7.89 -7.62 1.96
N VAL A 361 8.70 -7.05 2.85
CA VAL A 361 9.27 -5.71 2.67
C VAL A 361 10.19 -5.70 1.45
N GLU A 362 11.04 -6.71 1.28
CA GLU A 362 11.89 -6.84 0.09
C GLU A 362 11.03 -6.92 -1.19
N LEU A 363 9.98 -7.74 -1.21
CA LEU A 363 9.10 -7.90 -2.36
C LEU A 363 8.44 -6.58 -2.77
N GLY A 364 7.81 -5.88 -1.83
CA GLY A 364 7.06 -4.66 -2.12
C GLY A 364 7.93 -3.41 -2.29
N ASN A 365 9.13 -3.37 -1.71
CA ASN A 365 9.98 -2.17 -1.67
C ASN A 365 11.32 -2.33 -2.40
N LEU A 366 11.45 -3.35 -3.24
CA LEU A 366 12.71 -3.73 -3.89
C LEU A 366 13.39 -2.56 -4.62
N GLU A 367 12.64 -1.83 -5.43
CA GLU A 367 13.17 -0.69 -6.19
C GLU A 367 13.78 0.36 -5.25
N THR A 368 13.08 0.69 -4.16
CA THR A 368 13.58 1.65 -3.16
C THR A 368 14.86 1.14 -2.51
N ILE A 369 14.92 -0.14 -2.12
CA ILE A 369 16.11 -0.76 -1.50
C ILE A 369 17.33 -0.57 -2.41
N TYR A 370 17.24 -1.00 -3.68
CA TYR A 370 18.34 -0.85 -4.64
C TYR A 370 18.67 0.61 -4.96
N GLN A 371 17.68 1.51 -4.97
CA GLN A 371 17.93 2.94 -5.14
C GLN A 371 18.67 3.53 -3.93
N THR A 372 18.33 3.12 -2.71
CA THR A 372 19.01 3.59 -1.50
C THR A 372 20.42 3.04 -1.37
N GLU A 373 20.68 1.81 -1.79
CA GLU A 373 22.04 1.24 -1.85
C GLU A 373 22.93 1.98 -2.83
N GLU A 374 22.40 2.35 -4.00
CA GLU A 374 23.17 3.04 -5.04
C GLU A 374 23.37 4.53 -4.74
N TRP A 375 22.33 5.22 -4.27
CA TRP A 375 22.31 6.68 -4.14
C TRP A 375 22.43 7.20 -2.71
N GLY A 376 22.47 6.29 -1.73
CA GLY A 376 22.46 6.60 -0.32
C GLY A 376 21.05 6.77 0.25
N GLU A 377 20.94 6.52 1.55
CA GLU A 377 19.71 6.71 2.33
C GLU A 377 19.45 8.19 2.61
N VAL A 378 18.17 8.59 2.63
CA VAL A 378 17.75 9.91 3.09
C VAL A 378 17.18 9.75 4.49
N GLU A 379 17.94 10.18 5.49
CA GLU A 379 17.51 10.27 6.89
C GLU A 379 16.20 11.06 7.04
N ASP A 380 15.39 10.70 8.02
CA ASP A 380 14.04 11.19 8.28
C ASP A 380 13.04 10.93 7.13
N THR A 381 13.34 9.98 6.25
CA THR A 381 12.46 9.61 5.14
C THR A 381 12.52 8.11 4.90
N HIS A 382 13.63 7.58 4.41
CA HIS A 382 13.72 6.15 4.04
C HIS A 382 13.76 5.23 5.27
N ASP A 383 14.44 5.67 6.32
CA ASP A 383 14.53 4.99 7.62
C ASP A 383 13.16 4.92 8.30
N VAL A 384 12.44 6.04 8.34
CA VAL A 384 11.08 6.13 8.88
C VAL A 384 10.12 5.26 8.07
N ASP A 385 10.19 5.32 6.74
CA ASP A 385 9.36 4.50 5.86
C ASP A 385 9.61 3.00 6.09
N LYS A 386 10.87 2.57 6.25
CA LYS A 386 11.22 1.17 6.55
C LYS A 386 10.58 0.69 7.85
N HIS A 387 10.65 1.50 8.91
CA HIS A 387 10.01 1.16 10.18
C HIS A 387 8.47 1.19 10.09
N ASP A 388 7.89 2.10 9.31
CA ASP A 388 6.44 2.17 9.11
C ASP A 388 5.92 0.95 8.35
N TRP A 389 6.64 0.49 7.33
CA TRP A 389 6.31 -0.75 6.62
C TRP A 389 6.24 -1.95 7.55
N LEU A 390 7.30 -2.19 8.32
CA LEU A 390 7.34 -3.30 9.27
C LEU A 390 6.21 -3.21 10.29
N ARG A 391 5.95 -2.02 10.85
CA ARG A 391 4.83 -1.81 11.78
C ARG A 391 3.49 -2.16 11.14
N ASN A 392 3.23 -1.67 9.93
CA ASN A 392 1.97 -1.88 9.22
C ASN A 392 1.77 -3.35 8.84
N LEU A 393 2.82 -4.03 8.36
CA LEU A 393 2.78 -5.45 8.01
C LEU A 393 2.63 -6.34 9.25
N ALA A 394 3.39 -6.07 10.32
CA ALA A 394 3.24 -6.79 11.58
C ALA A 394 1.83 -6.63 12.17
N SER A 395 1.25 -5.44 12.07
CA SER A 395 -0.12 -5.20 12.54
C SER A 395 -1.14 -5.97 11.71
N ALA A 396 -0.98 -6.03 10.39
CA ALA A 396 -1.83 -6.83 9.52
C ALA A 396 -1.71 -8.34 9.85
N ALA A 397 -0.48 -8.83 10.04
CA ALA A 397 -0.21 -10.22 10.42
C ALA A 397 -0.88 -10.61 11.76
N LEU A 398 -0.76 -9.76 12.78
CA LEU A 398 -1.41 -9.97 14.08
C LEU A 398 -2.95 -9.95 13.98
N VAL A 399 -3.49 -9.18 13.04
CA VAL A 399 -4.94 -9.06 12.86
C VAL A 399 -5.54 -10.26 12.13
N CYS A 400 -4.84 -10.90 11.19
CA CYS A 400 -5.32 -12.12 10.52
C CYS A 400 -5.03 -13.40 11.34
N HIS A 401 -4.10 -13.36 12.29
CA HIS A 401 -3.83 -14.48 13.20
C HIS A 401 -5.08 -14.88 14.01
N HIS A 402 -5.35 -16.18 14.09
CA HIS A 402 -6.37 -16.83 14.92
C HIS A 402 -5.71 -17.35 16.22
N ASN A 403 -6.44 -17.52 17.32
CA ASN A 403 -5.82 -17.78 18.63
C ASN A 403 -4.91 -19.00 18.75
#